data_AF-A0A832SU66-F1
#
_entry.id   AF-A0A832SU66-F1
#
_cell.length_a   1.000
_cell.length_b   1.000
_cell.length_c   1.000
_cell.angle_alpha   90.00
_cell.angle_beta   90.00
_cell.angle_gamma   90.00
#
_symmetry.space_group_name_H-M   'P 1'
#
loop_
_entity.id
_entity.type
_entity.pdbx_description
1 polymer ?
#
loop_
_entity_poly.entity_id
_entity_poly.type
_entity_poly.pdbx_seq_one_letter_code
_entity_poly.pdbx_strand_id
1 'polypeptide(L)'
;MAYKPQFYPGNTLIAENRRKHMNPEVELKKLRDIPDDEIVKILGHRNPGESYKTVHPPLEEMDFEEDPIKDIVEPIQGAKEGVRVRYIQFADSMYNAPAQPYDRARTYMWRFRGIDTGTLSGRQVIEMRELDLEKISKNFLIDTEFFDPATCGIRGATVHGHSLRLDENGLMFDGLQRYIYDEKTGHVLYVKDQVGRPLDEPVDVGEPLPHDYLAKITTIYRKDNIGMREDKEALEVVQIIHEARTKGGFGLEVFKKDLKKRLGEE
;
A
#
# COMPACT_ATOMS: atom_id res chain seq x y z
N MET A 1 -10.61 -10.86 -28.69
CA MET A 1 -10.81 -9.54 -28.05
C MET A 1 -9.78 -9.41 -26.94
N ALA A 2 -9.09 -8.28 -26.83
CA ALA A 2 -8.19 -8.03 -25.70
C ALA A 2 -9.01 -7.87 -24.41
N TYR A 3 -8.53 -8.40 -23.29
CA TYR A 3 -9.19 -8.25 -22.00
C TYR A 3 -8.96 -6.85 -21.43
N LYS A 4 -10.04 -6.15 -21.04
CA LYS A 4 -9.97 -4.84 -20.37
C LYS A 4 -10.23 -5.02 -18.87
N PRO A 5 -9.25 -4.78 -17.98
CA PRO A 5 -9.44 -4.88 -16.54
C PRO A 5 -10.48 -3.87 -16.01
N GLN A 6 -11.26 -4.29 -15.02
CA GLN A 6 -12.27 -3.44 -14.37
C GLN A 6 -11.85 -2.96 -12.97
N PHE A 7 -10.85 -3.61 -12.37
CA PHE A 7 -10.22 -3.35 -11.07
C PHE A 7 -11.16 -3.45 -9.85
N TYR A 8 -12.20 -2.62 -9.75
CA TYR A 8 -13.08 -2.53 -8.58
C TYR A 8 -14.52 -2.08 -8.95
N PRO A 9 -15.59 -2.73 -8.42
CA PRO A 9 -16.97 -2.35 -8.67
C PRO A 9 -17.37 -1.07 -7.89
N GLY A 10 -18.41 -0.38 -8.35
CA GLY A 10 -19.01 0.75 -7.64
C GLY A 10 -19.08 2.03 -8.47
N ASN A 11 -20.12 2.83 -8.21
CA ASN A 11 -20.46 4.02 -9.00
C ASN A 11 -20.18 5.35 -8.29
N THR A 12 -19.46 5.31 -7.18
CA THR A 12 -19.07 6.51 -6.43
C THR A 12 -17.64 6.95 -6.73
N LEU A 13 -17.31 8.18 -6.34
CA LEU A 13 -15.94 8.70 -6.41
C LEU A 13 -14.95 7.82 -5.62
N ILE A 14 -15.36 7.24 -4.49
CA ILE A 14 -14.51 6.35 -3.69
C ILE A 14 -14.13 5.08 -4.47
N ALA A 15 -15.09 4.47 -5.17
CA ALA A 15 -14.82 3.31 -6.03
C ALA A 15 -13.91 3.69 -7.21
N GLU A 16 -14.11 4.88 -7.79
CA GLU A 16 -13.25 5.40 -8.86
C GLU A 16 -11.82 5.64 -8.39
N ASN A 17 -11.61 6.20 -7.20
CA ASN A 17 -10.28 6.39 -6.63
C ASN A 17 -9.56 5.04 -6.41
N ARG A 18 -10.27 4.01 -5.94
CA ARG A 18 -9.72 2.64 -5.83
C ARG A 18 -9.30 2.08 -7.19
N ARG A 19 -10.09 2.31 -8.25
CA ARG A 19 -9.72 1.91 -9.62
C ARG A 19 -8.48 2.66 -10.11
N LYS A 20 -8.41 3.98 -9.89
CA LYS A 20 -7.23 4.80 -10.24
C LYS A 20 -5.97 4.32 -9.55
N HIS A 21 -6.06 4.02 -8.24
CA HIS A 21 -4.94 3.46 -7.50
C HIS A 21 -4.50 2.12 -8.09
N MET A 22 -5.42 1.21 -8.40
CA MET A 22 -5.07 -0.11 -8.95
C MET A 22 -4.61 -0.10 -10.41
N ASN A 23 -5.01 0.89 -11.22
CA ASN A 23 -4.72 0.89 -12.66
C ASN A 23 -3.28 1.35 -12.96
N PRO A 24 -2.36 0.48 -13.43
CA PRO A 24 -0.97 0.87 -13.71
C PRO A 24 -0.82 1.92 -14.81
N GLU A 25 -1.83 2.12 -15.66
CA GLU A 25 -1.84 3.15 -16.71
C GLU A 25 -2.16 4.56 -16.18
N VAL A 26 -2.67 4.66 -14.94
CA VAL A 26 -2.94 5.95 -14.29
C VAL A 26 -1.70 6.39 -13.54
N GLU A 27 -1.15 7.55 -13.91
CA GLU A 27 -0.08 8.23 -13.17
C GLU A 27 -0.69 9.01 -12.00
N LEU A 28 -0.23 8.72 -10.78
CA LEU A 28 -0.64 9.45 -9.59
C LEU A 28 0.09 10.79 -9.53
N LYS A 29 -0.61 11.85 -9.10
CA LYS A 29 -0.03 13.18 -9.05
C LYS A 29 1.13 13.23 -8.04
N LYS A 30 2.33 13.64 -8.49
CA LYS A 30 3.44 14.00 -7.59
C LYS A 30 3.09 15.26 -6.80
N LEU A 31 3.12 15.20 -5.47
CA LEU A 31 2.78 16.29 -4.56
C LEU A 31 3.99 16.84 -3.79
N ARG A 32 5.07 16.08 -3.72
CA ARG A 32 6.33 16.45 -3.07
C ARG A 32 7.51 15.76 -3.75
N ASP A 33 8.73 16.16 -3.41
CA ASP A 33 9.95 15.54 -3.93
C ASP A 33 10.99 15.43 -2.82
N ILE A 34 10.97 14.30 -2.10
CA ILE A 34 11.89 14.09 -0.98
C ILE A 34 13.21 13.52 -1.51
N PRO A 35 14.38 14.09 -1.19
CA PRO A 35 15.67 13.55 -1.60
C PRO A 35 15.85 12.06 -1.27
N ASP A 36 16.52 11.31 -2.15
CA ASP A 36 16.77 9.86 -1.98
C ASP A 36 17.41 9.54 -0.61
N ASP A 37 18.40 10.34 -0.21
CA ASP A 37 19.09 10.19 1.07
C ASP A 37 18.15 10.38 2.28
N GLU A 38 17.15 11.24 2.16
CA GLU A 38 16.16 11.49 3.21
C GLU A 38 15.13 10.35 3.30
N ILE A 39 14.75 9.76 2.17
CA ILE A 39 13.94 8.53 2.14
C ILE A 39 14.69 7.39 2.86
N VAL A 40 15.98 7.21 2.57
CA VAL A 40 16.83 6.21 3.23
C VAL A 40 16.88 6.43 4.75
N LYS A 41 17.03 7.69 5.19
CA LYS A 41 17.00 8.06 6.61
C LYS A 41 15.67 7.71 7.29
N ILE A 42 14.53 8.05 6.68
CA ILE A 42 13.20 7.69 7.21
C ILE A 42 13.02 6.18 7.31
N LEU A 43 13.48 5.43 6.30
CA LEU A 43 13.42 3.97 6.29
C LEU A 43 14.26 3.35 7.41
N GLY A 44 15.42 3.91 7.73
CA GLY A 44 16.23 3.52 8.89
C GLY A 44 16.88 2.13 8.79
N HIS A 45 17.11 1.63 7.57
CA HIS A 45 17.71 0.31 7.32
C HIS A 45 19.21 0.35 7.09
N ARG A 46 19.69 1.42 6.45
CA ARG A 46 21.09 1.67 6.07
C ARG A 46 21.36 3.18 6.10
N ASN A 47 22.62 3.59 6.05
CA ASN A 47 22.98 5.00 5.89
C ASN A 47 23.00 5.39 4.40
N PRO A 48 22.69 6.66 4.06
CA PRO A 48 22.95 7.20 2.73
C PRO A 48 24.42 6.98 2.31
N GLY A 49 24.64 6.61 1.05
CA GLY A 49 25.96 6.25 0.52
C GLY A 49 26.52 4.88 0.95
N GLU A 50 25.90 4.17 1.91
CA GLU A 50 26.29 2.80 2.25
C GLU A 50 25.88 1.84 1.13
N SER A 51 26.79 0.96 0.70
CA SER A 51 26.49 -0.11 -0.26
C SER A 51 25.36 -1.01 0.25
N TYR A 52 24.50 -1.47 -0.67
CA TYR A 52 23.47 -2.45 -0.33
C TYR A 52 24.09 -3.74 0.21
N LYS A 53 23.54 -4.24 1.32
CA LYS A 53 23.95 -5.51 1.91
C LYS A 53 23.20 -6.66 1.23
N THR A 54 23.93 -7.72 0.91
CA THR A 54 23.37 -8.92 0.30
C THR A 54 22.97 -9.95 1.35
N VAL A 55 21.98 -10.78 1.03
CA VAL A 55 21.55 -11.94 1.83
C VAL A 55 21.96 -13.27 1.19
N HIS A 56 22.27 -13.25 -0.10
CA HIS A 56 22.87 -14.35 -0.86
C HIS A 56 23.76 -13.76 -1.99
N PRO A 57 24.63 -14.56 -2.63
CA PRO A 57 25.38 -14.14 -3.80
C PRO A 57 24.48 -13.65 -4.95
N PRO A 58 25.00 -12.86 -5.91
CA PRO A 58 24.29 -12.53 -7.13
C PRO A 58 23.75 -13.76 -7.84
N LEU A 59 22.56 -13.67 -8.46
CA LEU A 59 21.92 -14.81 -9.11
C LEU A 59 22.75 -15.39 -10.26
N GLU A 60 23.57 -14.57 -10.93
CA GLU A 60 24.49 -14.99 -12.00
C GLU A 60 25.61 -15.91 -11.50
N GLU A 61 25.93 -15.87 -10.20
CA GLU A 61 26.96 -16.70 -9.57
C GLU A 61 26.40 -18.00 -8.98
N MET A 62 25.06 -18.16 -8.96
CA MET A 62 24.41 -19.31 -8.35
C MET A 62 24.27 -20.45 -9.36
N ASP A 63 24.72 -21.64 -8.96
CA ASP A 63 24.60 -22.87 -9.76
C ASP A 63 23.23 -23.51 -9.51
N PHE A 64 22.29 -23.25 -10.42
CA PHE A 64 20.94 -23.81 -10.36
C PHE A 64 20.76 -24.90 -11.41
N GLU A 65 19.98 -25.93 -11.07
CA GLU A 65 19.43 -26.84 -12.08
C GLU A 65 18.51 -26.07 -13.05
N GLU A 66 18.39 -26.63 -14.27
CA GLU A 66 17.48 -26.11 -15.29
C GLU A 66 16.04 -26.15 -14.77
N ASP A 67 15.38 -25.00 -14.74
CA ASP A 67 13.98 -24.87 -14.36
C ASP A 67 13.27 -23.92 -15.33
N PRO A 68 12.54 -24.45 -16.33
CA PRO A 68 11.90 -23.62 -17.35
C PRO A 68 10.78 -22.74 -16.78
N ILE A 69 10.23 -23.05 -15.60
CA ILE A 69 9.19 -22.22 -14.95
C ILE A 69 9.84 -21.05 -14.21
N LYS A 70 11.04 -21.24 -13.64
CA LYS A 70 11.84 -20.17 -13.04
C LYS A 70 12.30 -19.17 -14.11
N ASP A 71 12.81 -19.66 -15.23
CA ASP A 71 13.52 -18.83 -16.22
C ASP A 71 12.59 -17.93 -17.06
N ILE A 72 11.28 -18.20 -17.09
CA ILE A 72 10.29 -17.32 -17.73
C ILE A 72 9.93 -16.09 -16.88
N VAL A 73 10.37 -16.04 -15.61
CA VAL A 73 10.07 -14.94 -14.67
C VAL A 73 11.32 -14.08 -14.45
N GLU A 74 11.35 -12.92 -15.09
CA GLU A 74 12.46 -11.97 -14.96
C GLU A 74 12.65 -11.49 -13.49
N PRO A 75 13.79 -11.69 -12.83
CA PRO A 75 14.00 -11.20 -11.46
C PRO A 75 14.09 -9.66 -11.42
N ILE A 76 13.60 -9.05 -10.33
CA ILE A 76 13.83 -7.62 -10.06
C ILE A 76 15.31 -7.35 -9.75
N GLN A 77 15.77 -6.11 -9.87
CA GLN A 77 17.20 -5.80 -9.81
C GLN A 77 17.83 -6.18 -8.46
N GLY A 78 17.18 -5.86 -7.35
CA GLY A 78 17.68 -6.23 -6.03
C GLY A 78 17.67 -7.75 -5.80
N ALA A 79 16.87 -8.52 -6.53
CA ALA A 79 16.94 -9.98 -6.50
C ALA A 79 18.17 -10.49 -7.26
N LYS A 80 18.46 -9.95 -8.46
CA LYS A 80 19.66 -10.27 -9.25
C LYS A 80 20.94 -10.04 -8.46
N GLU A 81 21.01 -8.92 -7.75
CA GLU A 81 22.16 -8.53 -6.92
C GLU A 81 22.19 -9.22 -5.55
N GLY A 82 21.17 -10.02 -5.21
CA GLY A 82 21.08 -10.70 -3.92
C GLY A 82 20.90 -9.79 -2.70
N VAL A 83 20.44 -8.56 -2.91
CA VAL A 83 20.20 -7.55 -1.87
C VAL A 83 19.20 -8.06 -0.84
N ARG A 84 19.42 -7.78 0.44
CA ARG A 84 18.51 -8.19 1.52
C ARG A 84 17.09 -7.65 1.35
N VAL A 85 16.11 -8.32 1.95
CA VAL A 85 14.73 -7.85 2.04
C VAL A 85 14.57 -6.88 3.21
N ARG A 86 13.87 -5.77 2.99
CA ARG A 86 13.53 -4.74 3.99
C ARG A 86 12.08 -4.29 3.80
N TYR A 87 11.62 -3.37 4.63
CA TYR A 87 10.22 -2.98 4.66
C TYR A 87 9.97 -1.48 4.79
N ILE A 88 8.80 -1.04 4.31
CA ILE A 88 8.18 0.22 4.73
C ILE A 88 6.77 -0.11 5.22
N GLN A 89 6.33 0.59 6.27
CA GLN A 89 5.02 0.36 6.87
C GLN A 89 4.32 1.68 7.14
N PHE A 90 3.03 1.75 6.78
CA PHE A 90 2.18 2.93 6.95
C PHE A 90 1.03 2.64 7.91
N ALA A 91 0.67 3.63 8.72
CA ALA A 91 -0.66 3.73 9.32
C ALA A 91 -1.44 4.81 8.57
N ASP A 92 -2.67 4.50 8.16
CA ASP A 92 -3.53 5.43 7.42
C ASP A 92 -4.72 5.83 8.28
N SER A 93 -4.89 7.12 8.52
CA SER A 93 -6.02 7.63 9.29
C SER A 93 -7.34 7.27 8.64
N MET A 94 -8.31 6.85 9.46
CA MET A 94 -9.68 6.66 9.02
C MET A 94 -10.35 7.99 8.65
N TYR A 95 -9.74 9.15 8.94
CA TYR A 95 -10.21 10.48 8.56
C TYR A 95 -9.69 10.88 7.17
N ASN A 96 -10.17 10.18 6.15
CA ASN A 96 -9.91 10.46 4.73
C ASN A 96 -8.44 10.42 4.30
N ALA A 97 -7.57 9.62 4.95
CA ALA A 97 -6.24 9.39 4.39
C ALA A 97 -6.34 8.91 2.93
N PRO A 98 -5.45 9.36 2.03
CA PRO A 98 -5.62 9.17 0.60
C PRO A 98 -5.56 7.70 0.20
N ALA A 99 -4.70 6.91 0.84
CA ALA A 99 -4.63 5.46 0.69
C ALA A 99 -5.14 4.75 1.96
N GLN A 100 -5.55 3.49 1.81
CA GLN A 100 -6.09 2.67 2.91
C GLN A 100 -5.56 1.23 2.84
N PRO A 101 -5.59 0.44 3.93
CA PRO A 101 -4.82 -0.81 3.99
C PRO A 101 -5.07 -1.83 2.87
N TYR A 102 -6.33 -2.20 2.59
CA TYR A 102 -6.65 -3.14 1.48
C TYR A 102 -6.49 -2.50 0.10
N ASP A 103 -6.67 -1.19 0.00
CA ASP A 103 -6.46 -0.43 -1.23
C ASP A 103 -4.98 -0.41 -1.61
N ARG A 104 -4.09 -0.18 -0.63
CA ARG A 104 -2.64 -0.33 -0.74
C ARG A 104 -2.24 -1.71 -1.26
N ALA A 105 -2.65 -2.78 -0.58
CA ALA A 105 -2.25 -4.14 -0.98
C ALA A 105 -2.69 -4.50 -2.41
N ARG A 106 -3.91 -4.12 -2.82
CA ARG A 106 -4.39 -4.34 -4.19
C ARG A 106 -3.58 -3.53 -5.20
N THR A 107 -3.32 -2.26 -4.88
CA THR A 107 -2.52 -1.37 -5.73
C THR A 107 -1.11 -1.93 -5.93
N TYR A 108 -0.48 -2.41 -4.86
CA TYR A 108 0.88 -2.95 -4.93
C TYR A 108 0.94 -4.18 -5.84
N MET A 109 -0.03 -5.08 -5.71
CA MET A 109 -0.10 -6.30 -6.54
C MET A 109 -0.40 -6.03 -8.01
N TRP A 110 -0.99 -4.88 -8.36
CA TRP A 110 -1.23 -4.49 -9.76
C TRP A 110 -0.07 -3.72 -10.39
N ARG A 111 0.67 -2.94 -9.59
CA ARG A 111 1.68 -2.00 -10.10
C ARG A 111 3.11 -2.49 -9.98
N PHE A 112 3.41 -3.32 -8.98
CA PHE A 112 4.80 -3.64 -8.63
C PHE A 112 5.09 -5.13 -8.76
N ARG A 113 6.36 -5.47 -9.03
CA ARG A 113 6.83 -6.85 -9.21
C ARG A 113 7.59 -7.31 -7.96
N GLY A 114 7.48 -8.57 -7.56
CA GLY A 114 8.27 -9.14 -6.46
C GLY A 114 7.94 -8.56 -5.08
N ILE A 115 6.63 -8.46 -4.80
CA ILE A 115 6.08 -7.83 -3.58
C ILE A 115 5.66 -8.90 -2.57
N ASP A 116 5.99 -8.67 -1.31
CA ASP A 116 5.26 -9.24 -0.18
C ASP A 116 4.54 -8.12 0.56
N THR A 117 3.27 -8.30 0.91
CA THR A 117 2.48 -7.23 1.55
C THR A 117 1.45 -7.75 2.55
N GLY A 118 1.46 -7.13 3.74
CA GLY A 118 0.56 -7.45 4.85
C GLY A 118 -0.45 -6.33 5.09
N THR A 119 -1.73 -6.68 5.19
CA THR A 119 -2.83 -5.75 5.48
C THR A 119 -3.39 -5.97 6.88
N LEU A 120 -3.40 -4.94 7.71
CA LEU A 120 -4.05 -4.92 9.02
C LEU A 120 -4.91 -3.65 9.12
N SER A 121 -5.75 -3.54 10.15
CA SER A 121 -6.54 -2.33 10.38
C SER A 121 -5.66 -1.11 10.63
N GLY A 122 -4.72 -1.23 11.58
CA GLY A 122 -3.88 -0.12 12.03
C GLY A 122 -2.57 0.07 11.28
N ARG A 123 -2.25 -0.81 10.32
CA ARG A 123 -1.04 -0.68 9.51
C ARG A 123 -1.10 -1.49 8.23
N GLN A 124 -0.31 -1.07 7.26
CA GLN A 124 -0.06 -1.78 6.01
C GLN A 124 1.44 -1.82 5.73
N VAL A 125 1.96 -3.01 5.46
CA VAL A 125 3.39 -3.24 5.27
C VAL A 125 3.67 -3.82 3.89
N ILE A 126 4.82 -3.47 3.36
CA ILE A 126 5.42 -4.08 2.18
C ILE A 126 6.84 -4.52 2.53
N GLU A 127 7.17 -5.77 2.20
CA GLU A 127 8.53 -6.31 2.27
C GLU A 127 9.01 -6.59 0.84
N MET A 128 10.21 -6.08 0.53
CA MET A 128 10.79 -6.15 -0.82
C MET A 128 12.32 -6.07 -0.73
N ARG A 129 13.03 -6.47 -1.78
CA ARG A 129 14.48 -6.24 -1.91
C ARG A 129 14.77 -4.76 -1.69
N GLU A 130 15.72 -4.44 -0.79
CA GLU A 130 15.95 -3.07 -0.28
C GLU A 130 16.16 -2.04 -1.41
N LEU A 131 16.90 -2.42 -2.46
CA LEU A 131 17.12 -1.59 -3.64
C LEU A 131 15.82 -1.20 -4.35
N ASP A 132 14.93 -2.16 -4.57
CA ASP A 132 13.65 -1.93 -5.25
C ASP A 132 12.65 -1.23 -4.32
N LEU A 133 12.70 -1.55 -3.02
CA LEU A 133 11.89 -0.94 -1.96
C LEU A 133 12.10 0.57 -1.88
N GLU A 134 13.35 1.04 -1.88
CA GLU A 134 13.67 2.47 -1.81
C GLU A 134 13.06 3.24 -3.00
N LYS A 135 13.19 2.68 -4.20
CA LYS A 135 12.65 3.26 -5.44
C LYS A 135 11.13 3.40 -5.38
N ILE A 136 10.40 2.38 -4.94
CA ILE A 136 8.94 2.46 -4.85
C ILE A 136 8.49 3.36 -3.70
N SER A 137 9.25 3.36 -2.59
CA SER A 137 8.96 4.18 -1.40
C SER A 137 8.97 5.66 -1.77
N LYS A 138 10.01 6.10 -2.46
CA LYS A 138 10.10 7.47 -2.97
C LYS A 138 9.05 7.75 -4.05
N ASN A 139 9.22 7.12 -5.21
CA ASN A 139 8.60 7.57 -6.46
C ASN A 139 7.07 7.35 -6.51
N PHE A 140 6.54 6.50 -5.63
CA PHE A 140 5.11 6.22 -5.57
C PHE A 140 4.55 6.43 -4.18
N LEU A 141 5.12 5.79 -3.15
CA LEU A 141 4.45 5.68 -1.85
C LEU A 141 4.51 6.97 -1.02
N ILE A 142 5.47 7.88 -1.26
CA ILE A 142 5.68 9.08 -0.46
C ILE A 142 5.56 10.36 -1.30
N ASP A 143 6.14 10.40 -2.51
CA ASP A 143 6.15 11.61 -3.33
C ASP A 143 4.81 11.93 -3.99
N THR A 144 3.88 10.97 -4.08
CA THR A 144 2.60 11.14 -4.79
C THR A 144 1.43 11.44 -3.87
N GLU A 145 0.25 11.64 -4.45
CA GLU A 145 -1.03 11.75 -3.75
C GLU A 145 -1.45 10.50 -2.97
N PHE A 146 -0.67 9.41 -3.05
CA PHE A 146 -0.81 8.23 -2.21
C PHE A 146 -0.40 8.46 -0.74
N PHE A 147 0.18 9.62 -0.43
CA PHE A 147 0.66 10.01 0.89
C PHE A 147 0.27 11.45 1.26
N ASP A 148 -0.25 11.58 2.46
CA ASP A 148 -0.47 12.85 3.16
C ASP A 148 0.29 12.81 4.48
N PRO A 149 1.19 13.76 4.78
CA PRO A 149 2.05 13.67 5.96
C PRO A 149 1.29 13.81 7.29
N ALA A 150 0.08 14.37 7.30
CA ALA A 150 -0.74 14.44 8.51
C ALA A 150 -1.52 13.14 8.78
N THR A 151 -2.10 12.53 7.73
CA THR A 151 -2.99 11.37 7.86
C THR A 151 -2.34 10.02 7.51
N CYS A 152 -1.15 10.00 6.92
CA CYS A 152 -0.34 8.81 6.69
C CYS A 152 0.96 8.87 7.51
N GLY A 153 1.10 7.96 8.48
CA GLY A 153 2.30 7.86 9.30
C GLY A 153 3.20 6.70 8.89
N ILE A 154 4.49 6.95 8.67
CA ILE A 154 5.50 5.91 8.41
C ILE A 154 5.98 5.32 9.75
N ARG A 155 5.59 4.07 10.03
CA ARG A 155 5.66 3.49 11.37
C ARG A 155 5.89 1.98 11.35
N GLY A 156 7.10 1.53 11.70
CA GLY A 156 7.47 0.11 11.83
C GLY A 156 7.00 -0.57 13.13
N ALA A 157 6.90 0.19 14.22
CA ALA A 157 6.42 -0.27 15.53
C ALA A 157 5.52 0.78 16.20
N THR A 158 4.79 0.39 17.25
CA THR A 158 3.90 1.30 18.01
C THR A 158 2.97 2.08 17.07
N VAL A 159 2.19 1.34 16.28
CA VAL A 159 1.44 1.89 15.13
C VAL A 159 0.08 2.50 15.48
N HIS A 160 -0.26 2.58 16.76
CA HIS A 160 -1.56 3.09 17.20
C HIS A 160 -1.79 4.51 16.67
N GLY A 161 -2.99 4.80 16.12
CA GLY A 161 -3.31 6.11 15.56
C GLY A 161 -4.43 6.11 14.51
N HIS A 162 -4.53 5.07 13.67
CA HIS A 162 -5.46 5.07 12.52
C HIS A 162 -6.93 5.40 12.86
N SER A 163 -7.40 4.98 14.05
CA SER A 163 -8.77 5.15 14.52
C SER A 163 -8.93 6.26 15.57
N LEU A 164 -7.86 6.98 15.89
CA LEU A 164 -7.88 8.05 16.89
C LEU A 164 -8.31 9.36 16.24
N ARG A 165 -8.84 10.27 17.07
CA ARG A 165 -9.03 11.66 16.67
C ARG A 165 -7.67 12.24 16.25
N LEU A 166 -7.70 13.14 15.28
CA LEU A 166 -6.56 13.98 14.95
C LEU A 166 -6.28 14.93 16.13
N ASP A 167 -5.04 15.38 16.25
CA ASP A 167 -4.65 16.38 17.23
C ASP A 167 -5.08 17.80 16.82
N GLU A 168 -4.70 18.80 17.61
CA GLU A 168 -5.02 20.22 17.38
C GLU A 168 -4.48 20.78 16.05
N ASN A 169 -3.45 20.15 15.47
CA ASN A 169 -2.85 20.53 14.19
C ASN A 169 -3.35 19.66 13.03
N GLY A 170 -4.29 18.75 13.28
CA GLY A 170 -4.83 17.84 12.28
C GLY A 170 -3.94 16.62 12.00
N LEU A 171 -2.90 16.37 12.81
CA LEU A 171 -2.01 15.23 12.65
C LEU A 171 -2.59 13.97 13.30
N MET A 172 -2.34 12.82 12.68
CA MET A 172 -2.67 11.53 13.26
C MET A 172 -1.75 11.22 14.45
N PHE A 173 -2.34 10.85 15.59
CA PHE A 173 -1.62 10.44 16.81
C PHE A 173 -0.48 9.45 16.53
N ASP A 174 0.73 9.74 17.00
CA ASP A 174 1.88 8.83 17.03
C ASP A 174 2.41 8.67 18.45
N GLY A 175 2.33 7.46 19.01
CA GLY A 175 2.83 7.16 20.36
C GLY A 175 4.33 7.35 20.54
N LEU A 176 5.10 7.41 19.44
CA LEU A 176 6.53 7.70 19.45
C LEU A 176 6.87 9.11 18.95
N GLN A 177 5.88 9.88 18.48
CA GLN A 177 6.06 11.20 17.86
C GLN A 177 7.24 11.20 16.87
N ARG A 178 7.19 10.30 15.86
CA ARG A 178 8.25 10.23 14.84
C ARG A 178 8.25 11.45 13.93
N TYR A 179 7.10 12.07 13.77
CA TYR A 179 6.93 13.31 13.07
C TYR A 179 6.22 14.33 13.96
N ILE A 180 6.50 15.60 13.70
CA ILE A 180 5.95 16.76 14.41
C ILE A 180 5.46 17.79 13.40
N TYR A 181 4.52 18.63 13.82
CA TYR A 181 4.11 19.81 13.07
C TYR A 181 5.03 20.98 13.45
N ASP A 182 5.64 21.63 12.46
CA ASP A 182 6.37 22.87 12.66
C ASP A 182 5.45 24.07 12.44
N GLU A 183 5.02 24.72 13.53
CA GLU A 183 4.12 25.87 13.48
C GLU A 183 4.68 27.07 12.70
N LYS A 184 6.00 27.15 12.50
CA LYS A 184 6.61 28.27 11.76
C LYS A 184 6.43 28.13 10.25
N THR A 185 6.55 26.91 9.75
CA THR A 185 6.50 26.60 8.31
C THR A 185 5.15 26.03 7.90
N GLY A 186 4.40 25.45 8.82
CA GLY A 186 3.19 24.68 8.55
C GLY A 186 3.48 23.29 7.99
N HIS A 187 4.74 22.85 8.01
CA HIS A 187 5.18 21.58 7.47
C HIS A 187 5.20 20.48 8.53
N VAL A 188 5.17 19.22 8.08
CA VAL A 188 5.41 18.06 8.94
C VAL A 188 6.86 17.63 8.79
N LEU A 189 7.56 17.47 9.91
CA LEU A 189 8.96 17.07 9.96
C LEU A 189 9.09 15.70 10.62
N TYR A 190 9.70 14.73 9.94
CA TYR A 190 10.16 13.50 10.59
C TYR A 190 11.43 13.78 11.37
N VAL A 191 11.38 13.55 12.69
CA VAL A 191 12.52 13.69 13.62
C VAL A 191 13.07 12.33 14.05
N LYS A 192 12.40 11.24 13.66
CA LYS A 192 12.81 9.86 13.91
C LYS A 192 12.57 8.99 12.67
N ASP A 193 13.33 7.91 12.56
CA ASP A 193 13.10 6.84 11.58
C ASP A 193 11.78 6.09 11.87
N GLN A 194 11.39 5.19 10.95
CA GLN A 194 10.11 4.47 11.07
C GLN A 194 9.98 3.63 12.34
N VAL A 195 11.09 3.21 12.99
CA VAL A 195 11.04 2.43 14.25
C VAL A 195 11.24 3.30 15.50
N GLY A 196 11.47 4.61 15.33
CA GLY A 196 11.51 5.59 16.42
C GLY A 196 12.91 6.01 16.86
N ARG A 197 13.97 5.70 16.10
CA ARG A 197 15.32 6.20 16.40
C ARG A 197 15.43 7.66 15.96
N PRO A 198 15.97 8.57 16.78
CA PRO A 198 16.19 9.95 16.36
C PRO A 198 17.01 10.04 15.08
N LEU A 199 16.62 10.94 14.19
CA LEU A 199 17.43 11.33 13.04
C LEU A 199 18.42 12.41 13.46
N ASP A 200 19.62 12.40 12.87
CA ASP A 200 20.60 13.46 13.11
C ASP A 200 20.08 14.82 12.64
N GLU A 201 19.37 14.84 11.51
CA GLU A 201 18.70 16.00 10.94
C GLU A 201 17.24 15.65 10.63
N PRO A 202 16.26 16.52 10.96
CA PRO A 202 14.87 16.32 10.58
C PRO A 202 14.69 16.25 9.06
N VAL A 203 13.72 15.46 8.62
CA VAL A 203 13.33 15.36 7.21
C VAL A 203 11.98 16.05 7.01
N ASP A 204 11.96 17.06 6.14
CA ASP A 204 10.74 17.79 5.78
C ASP A 204 9.94 17.02 4.74
N VAL A 205 8.72 16.63 5.08
CA VAL A 205 7.81 15.88 4.19
C VAL A 205 6.68 16.76 3.63
N GLY A 206 6.78 18.07 3.83
CA GLY A 206 5.89 19.10 3.31
C GLY A 206 4.63 19.36 4.14
N GLU A 207 3.76 20.19 3.59
CA GLU A 207 2.48 20.57 4.18
C GLU A 207 1.47 19.41 4.18
N PRO A 208 0.60 19.30 5.22
CA PRO A 208 -0.61 18.50 5.18
C PRO A 208 -1.52 18.86 4.00
N LEU A 209 -2.18 17.86 3.41
CA LEU A 209 -3.16 18.11 2.36
C LEU A 209 -4.45 18.71 2.95
N PRO A 210 -5.09 19.68 2.25
CA PRO A 210 -6.38 20.22 2.68
C PRO A 210 -7.45 19.13 2.82
N HIS A 211 -8.31 19.24 3.85
CA HIS A 211 -9.35 18.24 4.12
C HIS A 211 -10.33 18.04 2.95
N ASP A 212 -10.65 19.09 2.20
CA ASP A 212 -11.53 19.00 1.04
C ASP A 212 -10.86 18.27 -0.15
N TYR A 213 -9.53 18.37 -0.26
CA TYR A 213 -8.75 17.61 -1.22
C TYR A 213 -8.70 16.13 -0.81
N LEU A 214 -8.41 15.84 0.46
CA LEU A 214 -8.45 14.48 1.02
C LEU A 214 -9.81 13.80 0.79
N ALA A 215 -10.92 14.51 1.02
CA ALA A 215 -12.26 13.98 0.79
C ALA A 215 -12.52 13.58 -0.69
N LYS A 216 -11.84 14.23 -1.65
CA LYS A 216 -11.95 13.95 -3.09
C LYS A 216 -11.10 12.76 -3.53
N ILE A 217 -9.93 12.55 -2.92
CA ILE A 217 -8.97 11.52 -3.37
C ILE A 217 -8.95 10.26 -2.50
N THR A 218 -9.52 10.29 -1.30
CA THR A 218 -9.53 9.14 -0.39
C THR A 218 -10.24 7.92 -0.97
N THR A 219 -9.84 6.73 -0.49
CA THR A 219 -10.43 5.44 -0.84
C THR A 219 -11.30 4.84 0.28
N ILE A 220 -11.50 5.55 1.39
CA ILE A 220 -12.41 5.12 2.48
C ILE A 220 -13.83 5.65 2.29
N TYR A 221 -14.83 4.80 2.54
CA TYR A 221 -16.22 5.25 2.66
C TYR A 221 -16.49 5.72 4.09
N ARG A 222 -17.09 6.90 4.24
CA ARG A 222 -17.54 7.44 5.52
C ARG A 222 -18.83 8.22 5.36
N LYS A 223 -19.71 8.16 6.36
CA LYS A 223 -21.02 8.83 6.31
C LYS A 223 -20.92 10.37 6.21
N ASP A 224 -19.85 10.96 6.75
CA ASP A 224 -19.57 12.40 6.68
C ASP A 224 -18.80 12.81 5.40
N ASN A 225 -18.55 11.86 4.49
CA ASN A 225 -18.10 12.10 3.11
C ASN A 225 -19.06 11.35 2.17
N ILE A 226 -18.63 10.21 1.59
CA ILE A 226 -19.48 9.31 0.82
C ILE A 226 -19.65 8.00 1.61
N GLY A 227 -20.87 7.69 2.04
CA GLY A 227 -21.16 6.50 2.81
C GLY A 227 -21.22 5.23 1.96
N MET A 228 -20.76 4.09 2.49
CA MET A 228 -20.82 2.80 1.78
C MET A 228 -22.25 2.41 1.36
N ARG A 229 -23.27 2.85 2.13
CA ARG A 229 -24.68 2.59 1.82
C ARG A 229 -25.17 3.29 0.55
N GLU A 230 -24.45 4.29 0.08
CA GLU A 230 -24.76 5.03 -1.15
C GLU A 230 -24.24 4.28 -2.39
N ASP A 231 -23.18 3.48 -2.25
CA ASP A 231 -22.61 2.69 -3.36
C ASP A 231 -23.29 1.32 -3.49
N LYS A 232 -24.51 1.34 -4.05
CA LYS A 232 -25.35 0.15 -4.21
C LYS A 232 -24.68 -0.92 -5.08
N GLU A 233 -23.96 -0.54 -6.13
CA GLU A 233 -23.26 -1.49 -7.00
C GLU A 233 -22.14 -2.20 -6.24
N ALA A 234 -21.32 -1.47 -5.46
CA ALA A 234 -20.28 -2.09 -4.66
C ALA A 234 -20.87 -3.09 -3.64
N LEU A 235 -22.01 -2.74 -3.01
CA LEU A 235 -22.72 -3.65 -2.10
C LEU A 235 -23.27 -4.89 -2.80
N GLU A 236 -23.89 -4.73 -3.97
CA GLU A 236 -24.42 -5.82 -4.77
C GLU A 236 -23.33 -6.83 -5.13
N VAL A 237 -22.19 -6.35 -5.65
CA VAL A 237 -21.08 -7.26 -6.01
C VAL A 237 -20.49 -7.96 -4.80
N VAL A 238 -20.40 -7.31 -3.64
CA VAL A 238 -19.98 -7.96 -2.39
C VAL A 238 -20.95 -9.08 -1.98
N GLN A 239 -22.25 -8.84 -2.10
CA GLN A 239 -23.29 -9.85 -1.81
C GLN A 239 -23.24 -11.02 -2.79
N ILE A 240 -23.06 -10.74 -4.09
CA ILE A 240 -22.88 -11.78 -5.12
C ILE A 240 -21.68 -12.66 -4.79
N ILE A 241 -20.53 -12.08 -4.43
CA ILE A 241 -19.33 -12.83 -4.05
C ILE A 241 -19.61 -13.71 -2.81
N HIS A 242 -20.29 -13.16 -1.79
CA HIS A 242 -20.66 -13.91 -0.59
C HIS A 242 -21.55 -15.11 -0.94
N GLU A 243 -22.64 -14.87 -1.66
CA GLU A 243 -23.58 -15.93 -2.05
C GLU A 243 -22.94 -16.99 -2.93
N ALA A 244 -22.12 -16.59 -3.90
CA ALA A 244 -21.43 -17.53 -4.78
C ALA A 244 -20.50 -18.45 -3.98
N ARG A 245 -19.77 -17.91 -2.99
CA ARG A 245 -18.93 -18.71 -2.08
C ARG A 245 -19.76 -19.65 -1.21
N THR A 246 -20.90 -19.18 -0.68
CA THR A 246 -21.83 -20.01 0.10
C THR A 246 -22.39 -21.17 -0.74
N LYS A 247 -22.91 -20.87 -1.93
CA LYS A 247 -23.46 -21.88 -2.85
C LYS A 247 -22.39 -22.84 -3.34
N GLY A 248 -21.18 -22.33 -3.62
CA GLY A 248 -19.99 -23.11 -3.94
C GLY A 248 -19.61 -24.11 -2.85
N GLY A 249 -19.55 -23.66 -1.60
CA GLY A 249 -19.22 -24.51 -0.45
C GLY A 249 -20.28 -25.56 -0.13
N PHE A 250 -21.56 -25.24 -0.33
CA PHE A 250 -22.65 -26.22 -0.17
C PHE A 250 -22.72 -27.23 -1.34
N GLY A 251 -22.44 -26.78 -2.57
CA GLY A 251 -22.15 -27.63 -3.71
C GLY A 251 -23.35 -28.28 -4.41
N LEU A 252 -24.45 -28.62 -3.72
CA LEU A 252 -25.51 -29.47 -4.28
C LEU A 252 -26.23 -28.88 -5.50
N GLU A 253 -26.34 -27.55 -5.61
CA GLU A 253 -26.95 -26.91 -6.79
C GLU A 253 -25.93 -26.59 -7.88
N VAL A 254 -24.76 -26.06 -7.50
CA VAL A 254 -23.75 -25.59 -8.47
C VAL A 254 -23.03 -26.75 -9.14
N PHE A 255 -22.89 -27.88 -8.46
CA PHE A 255 -22.28 -29.12 -9.00
C PHE A 255 -23.30 -30.19 -9.32
N LYS A 256 -24.60 -29.85 -9.43
CA LYS A 256 -25.66 -30.85 -9.65
C LYS A 256 -25.44 -31.72 -10.88
N LYS A 257 -24.91 -31.14 -11.96
CA LYS A 257 -24.59 -31.90 -13.19
C LYS A 257 -23.44 -32.86 -12.97
N ASP A 258 -22.40 -32.42 -12.24
CA ASP A 258 -21.25 -33.27 -11.91
C ASP A 258 -21.66 -34.40 -10.98
N LEU A 259 -22.55 -34.11 -10.02
CA LEU A 259 -23.14 -35.10 -9.12
C LEU A 259 -23.98 -36.12 -9.89
N LYS A 260 -24.87 -35.68 -10.79
CA LYS A 260 -25.69 -36.58 -11.62
C LYS A 260 -24.85 -37.52 -12.49
N LYS A 261 -23.80 -36.99 -13.14
CA LYS A 261 -22.83 -37.82 -13.88
C LYS A 261 -22.16 -38.85 -12.98
N ARG A 262 -21.79 -38.46 -11.75
CA ARG A 262 -21.19 -39.37 -10.77
C ARG A 262 -22.17 -40.44 -10.27
N LEU A 263 -23.47 -40.12 -10.22
CA LEU A 263 -24.54 -41.04 -9.82
C LEU A 263 -25.02 -41.95 -10.97
N GLY A 264 -24.56 -41.73 -12.21
CA GLY A 264 -25.00 -42.49 -13.38
C GLY A 264 -26.41 -42.13 -13.84
N GLU A 265 -26.89 -40.94 -13.48
CA GLU A 265 -28.21 -40.42 -13.88
C GLU A 265 -28.18 -39.65 -15.21
N GLU A 266 -26.97 -39.29 -15.69
CA GLU A 266 -26.66 -38.63 -16.96
C GLU A 266 -25.31 -39.11 -17.51
#